data_AF-A0A060CC30-F1
#
_entry.id   AF-A0A060CC30-F1
#
_cell.length_a   1.000
_cell.length_b   1.000
_cell.length_c   1.000
_cell.angle_alpha   90.00
_cell.angle_beta   90.00
_cell.angle_gamma   90.00
#
_symmetry.space_group_name_H-M   'P 1'
#
loop_
_entity.id
_entity.type
_entity.pdbx_description
1 polymer ?
#
loop_
_entity_poly.entity_id
_entity_poly.type
_entity_poly.pdbx_seq_one_letter_code
_entity_poly.pdbx_strand_id
1 'polypeptide(L)' 'MYENFTNDFLYPNINNLLVFFENHDTQRFNQIYPNVEDYKLALTLISTIRGIPQIYYGSEIGMAA' A
#
# COMPACT_ATOMS: atom_id res chain seq x y z
N MET A 1 -5.73 -7.62 -7.13
CA MET A 1 -5.14 -6.32 -7.54
C MET A 1 -5.56 -5.90 -8.94
N TYR A 2 -5.28 -6.68 -9.99
CA TYR A 2 -5.70 -6.35 -11.37
C TYR A 2 -7.19 -6.01 -11.49
N GLU A 3 -8.08 -6.85 -10.96
CA GLU A 3 -9.54 -6.63 -11.00
C GLU A 3 -9.98 -5.37 -10.24
N ASN A 4 -9.28 -4.99 -9.16
CA ASN A 4 -9.57 -3.73 -8.48
C ASN A 4 -9.19 -2.53 -9.35
N PHE A 5 -8.09 -2.62 -10.10
CA PHE A 5 -7.68 -1.56 -11.02
C PHE A 5 -8.59 -1.45 -12.23
N THR A 6 -9.19 -2.55 -12.70
CA THR A 6 -10.18 -2.45 -13.78
C THR A 6 -11.44 -1.69 -13.37
N ASN A 7 -11.73 -1.57 -12.07
CA ASN A 7 -12.90 -0.86 -11.54
C ASN A 7 -12.69 0.65 -11.37
N ASP A 8 -11.59 1.20 -11.87
CA ASP A 8 -11.28 2.63 -11.82
C ASP A 8 -12.33 3.57 -12.37
N PHE A 9 -13.08 3.10 -13.38
CA PHE A 9 -14.14 3.88 -14.02
C PHE A 9 -15.27 4.25 -13.04
N LEU A 10 -15.34 3.61 -11.87
CA LEU A 10 -16.28 3.95 -10.80
C LEU A 10 -15.91 5.25 -10.06
N TYR A 11 -14.68 5.73 -10.19
CA TYR A 11 -14.21 6.93 -9.51
C TYR A 11 -14.04 8.10 -10.47
N PRO A 12 -14.56 9.30 -10.14
CA PRO A 12 -14.47 10.47 -11.02
C PRO A 12 -13.03 10.97 -11.20
N ASN A 13 -12.14 10.74 -10.21
CA ASN A 13 -10.72 11.04 -10.31
C ASN A 13 -9.89 10.03 -9.50
N ILE A 14 -9.36 9.03 -10.19
CA ILE A 14 -8.52 7.97 -9.62
C ILE A 14 -7.17 8.47 -9.08
N ASN A 15 -6.67 9.61 -9.56
CA ASN A 15 -5.42 10.20 -9.07
C ASN A 15 -5.57 10.84 -7.68
N ASN A 16 -6.81 11.02 -7.20
CA ASN A 16 -7.10 11.61 -5.89
C ASN A 16 -7.48 10.56 -4.83
N LEU A 17 -7.22 9.28 -5.09
CA LEU A 17 -7.43 8.21 -4.12
C LEU A 17 -6.19 8.05 -3.25
N LEU A 18 -6.38 8.03 -1.93
CA LEU A 18 -5.32 7.69 -0.98
C LEU A 18 -5.09 6.18 -1.00
N VAL A 19 -3.87 5.74 -1.31
CA VAL A 19 -3.50 4.33 -1.36
C VAL A 19 -2.48 4.01 -0.28
N PHE A 20 -2.72 2.94 0.48
CA PHE A 20 -1.88 2.49 1.58
C PHE A 20 -1.99 0.96 1.69
N PHE A 21 -0.95 0.31 2.23
CA PHE A 21 -0.96 -1.12 2.52
C PHE A 21 -1.05 -1.43 4.02
N GLU A 22 -0.85 -0.43 4.88
CA GLU A 22 -1.02 -0.52 6.33
C GLU A 22 -1.29 0.87 6.93
N ASN A 23 -1.93 0.91 8.10
CA ASN A 23 -2.11 2.10 8.91
C ASN A 23 -2.15 1.73 10.41
N HIS A 24 -2.59 2.66 11.28
CA HIS A 24 -2.64 2.43 12.73
C HIS A 24 -3.75 1.49 13.20
N ASP A 25 -4.75 1.22 12.35
CA ASP A 25 -5.89 0.36 12.64
C ASP A 25 -5.71 -1.07 12.10
N THR A 26 -4.62 -1.33 11.37
CA THR A 26 -4.27 -2.66 10.82
C THR A 26 -3.06 -3.25 11.54
N GLN A 27 -2.91 -4.58 11.45
CA GLN A 27 -1.62 -5.21 11.77
C GLN A 27 -0.52 -4.67 10.86
N ARG A 28 0.73 -4.72 11.34
CA ARG A 28 1.88 -4.32 10.52
C ARG A 28 2.02 -5.29 9.36
N PHE A 29 2.33 -4.77 8.17
CA PHE A 29 2.41 -5.58 6.95
C PHE A 29 3.42 -6.73 7.08
N ASN A 30 4.55 -6.49 7.76
CA ASN A 30 5.59 -7.48 8.03
C ASN A 30 5.18 -8.58 9.03
N GLN A 31 4.08 -8.43 9.77
CA GLN A 31 3.53 -9.50 10.62
C GLN A 31 2.76 -10.54 9.79
N ILE A 32 2.19 -10.12 8.66
CA ILE A 32 1.46 -10.99 7.73
C ILE A 32 2.43 -11.54 6.67
N TYR A 33 3.33 -10.69 6.17
CA TYR A 33 4.31 -10.99 5.14
C TYR A 33 5.73 -10.72 5.67
N PRO A 34 6.38 -11.70 6.30
CA PRO A 34 7.64 -11.48 7.02
C PRO A 34 8.86 -11.28 6.12
N ASN A 35 8.78 -11.61 4.83
CA ASN A 35 9.92 -11.47 3.92
C ASN A 35 10.08 -10.02 3.47
N VAL A 36 11.33 -9.54 3.41
CA VAL A 36 11.63 -8.18 2.97
C VAL A 36 11.27 -7.97 1.49
N GLU A 37 11.29 -9.03 0.69
CA GLU A 37 10.88 -9.04 -0.71
C GLU A 37 9.40 -8.65 -0.87
N ASP A 38 8.52 -9.16 -0.01
CA ASP A 38 7.10 -8.83 -0.02
C ASP A 38 6.89 -7.35 0.36
N TYR A 39 7.67 -6.86 1.33
CA TYR A 39 7.65 -5.46 1.75
C TYR A 39 8.09 -4.52 0.63
N LYS A 40 9.17 -4.87 -0.08
CA LYS A 40 9.66 -4.13 -1.25
C LYS A 40 8.62 -4.13 -2.37
N LEU A 41 7.94 -5.24 -2.60
CA LEU A 41 6.88 -5.33 -3.62
C LEU A 41 5.70 -4.42 -3.27
N ALA A 42 5.21 -4.45 -2.03
CA ALA A 42 4.12 -3.59 -1.56
C ALA A 42 4.49 -2.11 -1.68
N LEU A 43 5.69 -1.73 -1.23
CA LEU A 43 6.19 -0.35 -1.34
C LEU A 43 6.35 0.09 -2.79
N THR A 44 6.89 -0.77 -3.65
CA THR A 44 7.02 -0.50 -5.10
C THR A 44 5.65 -0.27 -5.72
N LEU A 45 4.67 -1.11 -5.37
CA LEU A 45 3.32 -1.01 -5.90
C LEU A 45 2.67 0.31 -5.51
N ILE A 46 2.61 0.65 -4.21
CA ILE A 46 1.98 1.91 -3.79
C ILE A 46 2.71 3.14 -4.33
N SER A 47 4.02 3.04 -4.58
CA SER A 47 4.84 4.15 -5.10
C SER A 47 4.70 4.37 -6.61
N THR A 48 4.17 3.40 -7.36
CA THR A 48 4.14 3.42 -8.84
C THR A 48 2.74 3.38 -9.44
N ILE A 49 1.74 3.01 -8.65
CA ILE A 49 0.34 3.10 -9.08
C ILE A 49 -0.16 4.54 -8.98
N ARG A 50 -1.24 4.83 -9.72
CA ARG A 50 -1.99 6.09 -9.61
C ARG A 50 -2.63 6.25 -8.23
N GLY A 51 -2.87 7.50 -7.86
CA GLY A 51 -3.36 7.89 -6.54
C GLY A 51 -2.30 8.66 -5.76
N ILE A 52 -2.54 8.81 -4.46
CA ILE A 52 -1.65 9.50 -3.54
C ILE A 52 -1.12 8.44 -2.56
N PRO A 53 0.18 8.08 -2.64
CA PRO A 53 0.74 7.07 -1.75
C PRO A 53 0.83 7.60 -0.32
N GLN A 54 0.38 6.79 0.63
CA GLN A 54 0.58 7.00 2.05
C GLN A 54 1.41 5.87 2.64
N ILE A 55 2.52 6.24 3.28
CA ILE A 55 3.41 5.33 4.00
C ILE A 55 3.21 5.58 5.50
N TYR A 56 3.03 4.52 6.28
CA TYR A 56 2.85 4.64 7.72
C TYR A 56 4.22 4.76 8.39
N TYR A 57 4.34 5.52 9.48
CA TYR A 57 5.64 5.69 10.12
C TYR A 57 6.18 4.36 10.66
N GLY A 58 7.49 4.16 10.57
CA GLY A 58 8.16 2.92 10.92
C GLY A 58 8.12 1.86 9.81
N SER A 59 7.30 2.03 8.77
CA SER A 59 7.32 1.18 7.58
C SER A 59 8.68 1.21 6.89
N GLU A 60 9.31 2.38 6.84
CA GLU A 60 10.61 2.63 6.22
C GLU A 60 11.78 1.88 6.88
N ILE A 61 11.62 1.46 8.13
CA ILE A 61 12.60 0.66 8.86
C ILE A 61 12.14 -0.79 9.08
N GLY A 62 11.00 -1.19 8.52
CA GLY A 62 10.41 -2.51 8.74
C GLY A 62 10.02 -2.75 10.20
N MET A 63 9.50 -1.73 10.89
CA MET A 63 9.12 -1.83 12.30
C MET A 63 8.05 -2.91 12.50
N ALA A 64 8.38 -3.94 13.26
CA ALA A 64 7.44 -4.93 13.75
C ALA A 64 6.96 -4.51 15.15
N ALA A 65 5.67 -4.66 15.41
CA ALA A 65 5.12 -4.57 16.76
C ALA A 65 5.24 -5.93 17.47
#